data_AF-A0A4R9PV09-F1
#
_entry.id   AF-A0A4R9PV09-F1
#
_cell.length_a   1.000
_cell.length_b   1.000
_cell.length_c   1.000
_cell.angle_alpha   90.00
_cell.angle_beta   90.00
_cell.angle_gamma   90.00
#
_symmetry.space_group_name_H-M   'P 1'
#
loop_
_entity.id
_entity.type
_entity.pdbx_description
1 polymer ?
#
loop_
_entity_poly.entity_id
_entity_poly.type
_entity_poly.pdbx_seq_one_letter_code
_entity_poly.pdbx_strand_id
1 'polypeptide(L)' 'MVAGEPDSVRVKGINGQWIVRVVEGGRLTQQVFDIHAEAEAFAEEERHRLGLPGEPPAEEPVEARRRGGRGR' A
#
# COMPACT_ATOMS: atom_id res chain seq x y z
N MET A 1 -20.10 8.87 8.35
CA MET A 1 -18.77 9.36 8.76
C MET A 1 -17.95 8.18 9.23
N VAL A 2 -17.31 7.45 8.32
CA VAL A 2 -16.10 6.62 8.56
C VAL A 2 -15.37 6.64 7.23
N ALA A 3 -14.55 7.66 6.99
CA ALA A 3 -13.53 7.55 5.94
C ALA A 3 -12.40 6.72 6.56
N GLY A 4 -12.62 5.41 6.68
CA GLY A 4 -11.52 4.48 6.82
C GLY A 4 -10.61 4.70 5.62
N GLU A 5 -9.29 4.55 5.81
CA GLU A 5 -8.32 4.72 4.73
C GLU A 5 -8.82 4.01 3.46
N PRO A 6 -8.77 4.66 2.28
CA PRO A 6 -9.21 4.04 1.05
C PRO A 6 -8.44 2.75 0.81
N ASP A 7 -9.11 1.76 0.23
CA ASP A 7 -8.49 0.50 -0.08
C ASP A 7 -7.24 0.75 -0.95
N SER A 8 -6.14 0.09 -0.65
CA SER A 8 -4.86 0.38 -1.29
C SER A 8 -3.96 -0.84 -1.32
N VAL A 9 -3.37 -1.12 -2.48
CA VAL A 9 -2.44 -2.23 -2.65
C VAL A 9 -1.10 -1.70 -3.18
N ARG A 10 -0.05 -1.91 -2.39
CA ARG A 10 1.30 -1.40 -2.65
C ARG A 10 2.31 -2.52 -2.59
N VAL A 11 3.24 -2.54 -3.54
CA VAL A 11 4.39 -3.46 -3.55
C VAL A 11 5.64 -2.66 -3.19
N LYS A 12 6.48 -3.20 -2.31
CA LYS A 12 7.75 -2.58 -1.92
C LYS A 12 8.87 -3.60 -1.88
N GLY A 13 9.90 -3.40 -2.68
CA GLY A 13 11.16 -4.14 -2.57
C GLY A 13 11.98 -3.69 -1.36
N ILE A 14 12.38 -4.61 -0.49
CA ILE A 14 13.27 -4.40 0.65
C ILE A 14 14.29 -5.54 0.71
N ASN A 15 15.59 -5.23 0.62
CA ASN A 15 16.69 -6.19 0.78
C ASN A 15 16.57 -7.45 -0.10
N GLY A 16 16.06 -7.32 -1.33
CA GLY A 16 15.86 -8.44 -2.25
C GLY A 16 14.56 -9.23 -2.05
N GLN A 17 13.76 -8.86 -1.05
CA GLN A 17 12.42 -9.38 -0.83
C GLN A 17 11.38 -8.33 -1.24
N TRP A 18 10.16 -8.77 -1.50
CA TRP A 18 9.05 -7.97 -2.00
C TRP A 18 7.90 -8.04 -1.03
N ILE A 19 7.51 -6.90 -0.50
CA ILE A 19 6.43 -6.79 0.48
C ILE A 19 5.22 -6.20 -0.19
N VAL A 20 4.12 -6.95 -0.26
CA VAL A 20 2.82 -6.46 -0.69
C VAL A 20 2.03 -6.04 0.53
N ARG A 21 1.61 -4.78 0.56
CA ARG A 21 0.77 -4.17 1.59
C ARG A 21 -0.61 -3.92 1.02
N VAL A 22 -1.62 -4.58 1.61
CA VAL A 22 -3.03 -4.46 1.24
C VAL A 22 -3.76 -3.75 2.37
N VAL A 23 -4.50 -2.70 2.05
CA VAL A 23 -5.44 -2.01 2.94
C VAL A 23 -6.83 -2.31 2.40
N GLU A 24 -7.67 -2.91 3.23
CA GLU A 24 -9.06 -3.27 2.91
C GLU A 24 -9.95 -2.86 4.07
N GLY A 25 -10.83 -1.87 3.86
CA GLY A 25 -11.78 -1.39 4.86
C GLY A 25 -11.13 -0.95 6.18
N GLY A 26 -9.89 -0.43 6.13
CA GLY A 26 -9.10 -0.05 7.31
C GLY A 26 -8.33 -1.21 7.98
N ARG A 27 -8.35 -2.43 7.40
CA ARG A 27 -7.48 -3.53 7.81
C ARG A 27 -6.26 -3.56 6.92
N LEU A 28 -5.09 -3.61 7.55
CA LEU A 28 -3.81 -3.68 6.87
C LEU A 28 -3.27 -5.11 6.94
N THR A 29 -2.94 -5.66 5.78
CA THR A 29 -2.30 -6.96 5.60
C THR A 29 -0.98 -6.76 4.88
N GLN A 30 0.05 -7.49 5.30
CA GLN A 30 1.37 -7.48 4.64
C GLN A 30 1.78 -8.91 4.33
N GLN A 31 2.20 -9.15 3.09
CA GLN A 31 2.73 -10.41 2.60
C GLN A 31 4.14 -10.18 2.06
N VAL A 32 5.06 -11.09 2.36
CA VAL A 32 6.45 -11.02 1.90
C VAL A 32 6.68 -12.14 0.90
N PHE A 33 7.33 -11.81 -0.20
CA PHE A 33 7.67 -12.70 -1.30
C PHE A 33 9.16 -12.56 -1.61
N ASP A 34 9.83 -13.64 -1.97
CA ASP A 34 11.23 -13.59 -2.41
C ASP A 34 11.33 -13.28 -3.92
N ILE A 35 10.25 -13.49 -4.68
CA ILE A 35 10.18 -13.31 -6.12
C ILE A 35 9.30 -12.11 -6.47
N HIS A 36 9.84 -11.19 -7.28
CA HIS A 36 9.12 -9.98 -7.71
C HIS A 36 7.82 -10.30 -8.44
N ALA A 37 7.88 -11.23 -9.39
CA ALA A 37 6.74 -11.60 -10.22
C ALA A 37 5.57 -12.16 -9.38
N GLU A 38 5.86 -12.89 -8.30
CA GLU A 38 4.82 -13.39 -7.39
C GLU A 38 4.20 -12.26 -6.57
N ALA A 39 5.01 -11.31 -6.08
CA ALA A 39 4.52 -10.14 -5.38
C ALA A 39 3.65 -9.25 -6.28
N GLU A 40 4.04 -9.10 -7.54
CA GLU A 40 3.30 -8.34 -8.55
C GLU A 40 1.97 -9.01 -8.86
N ALA A 41 1.97 -10.31 -9.19
CA ALA A 41 0.75 -11.06 -9.46
C ALA A 41 -0.24 -11.00 -8.28
N PHE A 42 0.24 -11.22 -7.06
CA PHE A 42 -0.59 -11.12 -5.86
C PHE A 42 -1.16 -9.71 -5.68
N ALA A 43 -0.36 -8.67 -5.93
CA ALA A 43 -0.83 -7.30 -5.84
C ALA A 43 -1.88 -6.96 -6.91
N GLU A 44 -1.73 -7.47 -8.13
CA GLU A 44 -2.72 -7.31 -9.20
C GLU A 44 -4.04 -8.02 -8.88
N GLU A 45 -3.99 -9.23 -8.34
CA GLU A 45 -5.18 -9.97 -7.90
C GLU A 45 -5.93 -9.21 -6.80
N GLU A 46 -5.22 -8.72 -5.77
CA GLU A 46 -5.83 -7.93 -4.70
C GLU A 46 -6.41 -6.61 -5.21
N ARG A 47 -5.76 -5.95 -6.18
CA ARG A 47 -6.30 -4.74 -6.83
C ARG A 47 -7.59 -5.05 -7.59
N HIS A 48 -7.60 -6.13 -8.37
CA HIS A 48 -8.79 -6.56 -9.10
C HIS A 48 -9.93 -6.89 -8.14
N ARG A 49 -9.63 -7.53 -7.00
CA ARG A 49 -10.62 -7.80 -5.93
C ARG A 49 -11.18 -6.52 -5.32
N LEU A 50 -10.33 -5.53 -5.07
CA LEU A 50 -10.71 -4.25 -4.46
C LEU A 50 -11.24 -3.22 -5.47
N GLY A 51 -11.25 -3.53 -6.77
CA GLY A 51 -11.66 -2.60 -7.82
C GLY A 51 -10.74 -1.38 -7.95
N LEU A 52 -9.48 -1.51 -7.51
CA LEU A 52 -8.51 -0.43 -7.55
C LEU A 52 -7.91 -0.28 -8.95
N PRO A 53 -7.65 0.95 -9.40
CA PRO A 53 -6.96 1.16 -10.68
C PRO A 53 -5.58 0.48 -10.63
N GLY A 54 -5.27 -0.26 -11.69
CA GLY A 54 -3.94 -0.82 -11.89
C GLY A 54 -2.92 0.31 -11.92
N GLU A 55 -1.88 0.17 -11.10
CA GLU A 55 -0.76 1.09 -10.93
C GLU A 55 -1.06 2.36 -10.09
N PRO A 56 -0.78 2.34 -8.76
CA PRO A 56 -0.45 3.55 -8.04
C PRO A 56 1.03 3.89 -8.31
N PRO A 57 1.38 5.18 -8.49
CA PRO A 57 2.76 5.59 -8.74
C PRO A 57 3.67 5.12 -7.60
N ALA A 58 4.85 4.64 -7.98
CA ALA A 58 5.96 4.45 -7.07
C ALA A 58 6.17 5.74 -6.26
N GLU A 59 6.20 5.59 -4.94
CA GLU A 59 6.58 6.62 -3.97
C GLU A 59 5.84 7.97 -4.08
N GLU A 60 4.72 8.11 -3.36
CA GLU A 60 4.51 9.40 -2.71
C GLU A 60 5.53 9.50 -1.56
N PRO A 61 6.30 10.61 -1.47
CA PRO A 61 7.27 10.78 -0.42
C PRO A 61 6.54 10.69 0.91
N VAL A 62 7.23 10.11 1.89
CA VAL A 62 6.84 10.17 3.30
C VAL A 62 6.90 11.62 3.82
N GLU A 63 6.08 12.53 3.28
CA GLU A 63 5.86 13.83 3.88
C GLU A 63 4.81 13.69 4.98
N ALA A 64 5.36 13.29 6.13
CA ALA A 64 5.14 14.00 7.37
C ALA A 64 3.69 14.46 7.63
N ARG A 65 2.89 13.54 8.14
CA ARG A 65 1.90 13.89 9.17
C ARG A 65 2.62 14.29 10.47
N ARG A 66 3.53 15.28 10.41
CA ARG A 66 3.97 16.06 11.56
C ARG A 66 2.82 17.00 11.89
N ARG A 67 1.91 16.45 12.69
CA ARG A 67 1.28 17.09 13.86
C ARG A 67 1.24 18.62 13.80
N GLY A 68 0.03 19.16 13.68
CA GLY A 68 -0.24 20.58 13.87
C GLY A 68 0.45 21.13 15.12
N GLY A 69 1.01 22.32 14.97
CA GLY A 69 1.61 23.11 16.03
C GLY A 69 1.44 24.58 15.70
N ARG A 70 0.24 25.09 16.00
CA ARG A 70 -0.08 26.52 16.02
C ARG A 70 0.74 27.18 17.13
N GLY A 71 1.52 28.20 16.80
CA GLY A 71 2.19 29.09 17.75
C GLY A 71 3.34 29.82 17.07
N ARG A 72 3.47 31.14 17.13
CA ARG A 72 2.70 32.19 17.80
C ARG A 72 3.00 33.49 17.04
#